data_AF-F9CW50-F1
#
_entry.id   AF-F9CW50-F1
#
_cell.length_a   1.000
_cell.length_b   1.000
_cell.length_c   1.000
_cell.angle_alpha   90.00
_cell.angle_beta   90.00
_cell.angle_gamma   90.00
#
_symmetry.space_group_name_H-M   'P 1'
#
loop_
_entity.id
_entity.type
_entity.pdbx_description
1 polymer ?
#
loop_
_entity_poly.entity_id
_entity_poly.type
_entity_poly.pdbx_seq_one_letter_code
_entity_poly.pdbx_strand_id
1 'polypeptide(L)'
;MNQIQEKKSPRLKFMALIASGLAVILVLTIAPWNYVPVLVTENVVVIAVTEHGCVGESQYGISVVMPQCDAKVGDTISASFYVPAKELNGYYDRIQDKLATVQP
;
A
#
# COMPACT_ATOMS: atom_id res chain seq x y z
N MET A 1 10.13 -57.48 13.58
CA MET A 1 10.52 -56.05 13.58
C MET A 1 9.29 -55.23 13.94
N ASN A 2 9.17 -54.76 15.18
CA ASN A 2 8.07 -53.90 15.60
C ASN A 2 8.34 -52.47 15.11
N GLN A 3 7.49 -51.99 14.21
CA GLN A 3 7.46 -50.60 13.78
C GLN A 3 6.81 -49.77 14.89
N ILE A 4 7.62 -49.07 15.69
CA ILE A 4 7.12 -48.03 16.59
C ILE A 4 6.67 -46.88 15.69
N GLN A 5 5.39 -46.87 15.31
CA GLN A 5 4.79 -45.69 14.71
C GLN A 5 4.77 -44.60 15.76
N GLU A 6 5.66 -43.62 15.61
CA GLU A 6 5.64 -42.33 16.30
C GLU A 6 4.21 -41.77 16.25
N LYS A 7 3.46 -41.93 17.34
CA LYS A 7 2.10 -41.40 17.49
C LYS A 7 2.22 -39.89 17.63
N LYS A 8 2.38 -39.19 16.50
CA LYS A 8 2.52 -37.73 16.43
C LYS A 8 1.42 -37.10 17.27
N SER A 9 1.83 -36.50 18.39
CA SER A 9 0.90 -35.99 19.41
C SER A 9 -0.15 -35.09 18.75
N PRO A 10 -1.46 -35.28 19.04
CA PRO A 10 -2.51 -34.42 18.48
C PRO A 10 -2.26 -32.94 18.76
N ARG A 11 -1.51 -32.60 19.82
CA ARG A 11 -1.06 -31.24 20.12
C ARG A 11 -0.32 -30.57 18.97
N LEU A 12 0.48 -31.31 18.20
CA LEU A 12 1.23 -30.76 17.07
C LEU A 12 0.28 -30.31 15.94
N LYS A 13 -0.80 -31.07 15.70
CA LYS A 13 -1.82 -30.70 14.71
C LYS A 13 -2.58 -29.44 15.14
N PHE A 14 -2.92 -29.34 16.42
CA PHE A 14 -3.57 -28.15 16.97
C PHE A 14 -2.66 -26.91 16.93
N MET A 15 -1.38 -27.04 17.28
CA MET A 15 -0.42 -25.93 17.17
C MET A 15 -0.24 -25.46 15.74
N ALA A 16 -0.21 -26.39 14.77
CA ALA A 16 -0.14 -26.04 13.35
C ALA A 16 -1.36 -25.24 12.88
N LEU A 17 -2.57 -25.59 13.35
CA LEU A 17 -3.80 -24.85 13.04
C LEU A 17 -3.82 -23.45 13.68
N ILE A 18 -3.35 -23.31 14.92
CA ILE A 18 -3.26 -22.01 15.58
C ILE A 18 -2.24 -21.11 14.85
N ALA A 19 -1.07 -21.66 14.52
CA ALA A 19 -0.04 -20.94 13.79
C ALA A 19 -0.51 -20.50 12.40
N SER A 20 -1.21 -21.37 11.65
CA SER A 20 -1.75 -21.00 10.35
C SER A 20 -2.85 -19.94 10.45
N GLY A 21 -3.75 -20.06 11.44
CA GLY A 21 -4.78 -19.05 11.70
C GLY A 21 -4.17 -17.68 12.03
N LEU A 22 -3.19 -17.63 12.92
CA LEU A 22 -2.47 -16.41 13.26
C LEU A 22 -1.75 -15.81 12.05
N ALA A 23 -1.09 -16.63 11.23
CA ALA A 23 -0.41 -16.16 10.02
C ALA A 23 -1.41 -15.49 9.05
N VAL A 24 -2.57 -16.10 8.81
CA VAL A 24 -3.61 -15.51 7.94
C VAL A 24 -4.14 -14.20 8.52
N ILE A 25 -4.45 -14.16 9.83
CA ILE A 25 -4.93 -12.94 10.49
C ILE A 25 -3.89 -11.82 10.36
N LEU A 26 -2.63 -12.09 10.67
CA LEU A 26 -1.56 -11.09 10.60
C LEU A 26 -1.37 -10.57 9.16
N VAL A 27 -1.36 -11.47 8.17
CA VAL A 27 -1.24 -11.11 6.75
C VAL A 27 -2.42 -10.23 6.29
N LEU A 28 -3.64 -10.51 6.74
CA LEU A 28 -4.83 -9.73 6.37
C LEU A 28 -4.96 -8.42 7.16
N THR A 29 -4.52 -8.37 8.42
CA THR A 29 -4.72 -7.20 9.30
C THR A 29 -3.56 -6.22 9.31
N ILE A 30 -2.31 -6.70 9.26
CA ILE A 30 -1.12 -5.85 9.14
C ILE A 30 -1.00 -5.32 7.70
N ALA A 31 -1.72 -5.92 6.76
CA ALA A 31 -1.89 -5.48 5.37
C ALA A 31 -0.57 -4.99 4.76
N PRO A 32 0.48 -5.82 4.65
CA PRO A 32 1.76 -5.41 4.07
C PRO A 32 1.59 -4.80 2.67
N TRP A 33 0.53 -5.20 1.96
CA TRP A 33 0.08 -4.63 0.68
C TRP A 33 -0.10 -3.11 0.70
N ASN A 34 -0.48 -2.51 1.83
CA ASN A 34 -0.69 -1.06 1.96
C ASN A 34 0.60 -0.25 1.75
N TYR A 35 1.75 -0.85 2.01
CA TYR A 35 3.06 -0.22 1.84
C TYR A 35 3.74 -0.58 0.52
N VAL A 36 3.19 -1.55 -0.22
CA VAL A 36 3.73 -1.92 -1.53
C VAL A 36 3.45 -0.77 -2.50
N PRO A 37 4.47 -0.22 -3.17
CA PRO A 37 4.27 0.80 -4.18
C PRO A 37 3.58 0.18 -5.40
N VAL A 38 2.52 0.84 -5.87
CA VAL A 38 1.84 0.49 -7.10
C VAL A 38 2.05 1.59 -8.13
N LEU A 39 2.24 1.20 -9.39
CA LEU A 39 2.37 2.15 -10.48
C LEU A 39 0.97 2.68 -10.83
N VAL A 40 0.82 3.99 -10.79
CA VAL A 40 -0.42 4.69 -11.15
C VAL A 40 -0.11 5.67 -12.27
N THR A 41 -1.04 5.82 -13.20
CA THR A 41 -0.98 6.83 -14.27
C THR A 41 -2.11 7.81 -14.08
N GLU A 42 -1.77 9.07 -13.80
CA GLU A 42 -2.73 10.13 -13.53
C GLU A 42 -2.34 11.44 -14.21
N ASN A 43 -3.34 12.28 -14.41
CA ASN A 43 -3.15 13.65 -14.86
C ASN A 43 -2.68 14.50 -13.68
N VAL A 44 -1.46 15.03 -13.77
CA VAL A 44 -0.85 15.91 -12.77
C VAL A 44 -0.78 17.33 -13.29
N VAL A 45 -0.93 18.31 -12.40
CA VAL A 45 -0.81 19.73 -12.74
C VAL A 45 0.63 20.17 -12.48
N VAL A 46 1.28 20.74 -13.48
CA VAL A 46 2.67 21.20 -13.35
C VAL A 46 2.72 22.42 -12.43
N ILE A 47 3.43 22.28 -11.30
CA ILE A 47 3.60 23.34 -10.30
C ILE A 47 4.94 24.05 -10.44
N ALA A 48 5.96 23.37 -10.99
CA ALA A 48 7.27 23.94 -11.21
C ALA A 48 7.97 23.29 -12.41
N VAL A 49 8.80 24.07 -13.10
CA VAL A 49 9.72 23.57 -14.13
C VAL A 49 11.13 23.77 -13.62
N THR A 50 11.91 22.69 -13.58
CA THR A 50 13.28 22.66 -13.07
C THR A 50 14.25 22.28 -14.19
N GLU A 51 15.55 22.48 -13.98
CA GLU A 51 16.59 22.08 -14.94
C GLU A 51 16.58 20.56 -15.24
N HIS A 52 15.97 19.75 -14.37
CA HIS A 52 15.94 18.30 -14.48
C HIS A 52 14.57 17.75 -14.95
N GLY A 53 13.58 18.61 -15.20
CA GLY A 53 12.23 18.23 -15.62
C GLY A 53 11.13 19.04 -14.93
N CYS A 54 9.89 18.61 -15.11
CA CYS A 54 8.73 19.25 -14.50
C CYS A 54 8.38 18.57 -13.17
N VAL A 55 7.96 19.36 -12.19
CA VAL A 55 7.31 18.88 -10.97
C VAL A 55 5.81 19.04 -11.15
N GLY A 56 5.08 17.94 -11.11
CA GLY A 56 3.62 17.91 -11.13
C GLY A 56 3.06 17.52 -9.78
N GLU A 57 1.89 18.05 -9.45
CA GLU A 57 1.10 17.64 -8.29
C GLU A 57 -0.08 16.77 -8.75
N SER A 58 -0.19 15.58 -8.18
CA SER A 58 -1.37 14.70 -8.33
C SER A 58 -2.55 15.24 -7.51
N GLN A 59 -3.76 14.84 -7.88
CA GLN A 59 -4.99 15.08 -7.12
C GLN A 59 -4.93 14.65 -5.64
N TYR A 60 -4.01 13.73 -5.29
CA TYR A 60 -3.78 13.30 -3.91
C TYR A 60 -2.70 14.10 -3.17
N GLY A 61 -2.24 15.23 -3.73
CA GLY A 61 -1.18 16.07 -3.13
C GLY A 61 0.22 15.48 -3.23
N ILE A 62 0.43 14.51 -4.13
CA ILE A 62 1.72 13.87 -4.33
C ILE A 62 2.50 14.63 -5.39
N SER A 63 3.67 15.13 -5.03
CA SER A 63 4.60 15.76 -5.97
C SER A 63 5.43 14.72 -6.70
N VAL A 64 5.38 14.77 -8.02
CA VAL A 64 6.04 13.82 -8.93
C VAL A 64 6.99 14.60 -9.82
N VAL A 65 8.22 14.10 -9.96
CA VAL A 65 9.21 14.67 -10.87
C VAL A 65 9.19 13.87 -12.16
N MET A 66 8.83 14.54 -13.26
CA MET A 66 8.84 13.95 -14.59
C MET A 66 10.11 14.39 -15.32
N PRO A 67 11.03 13.46 -15.61
CA PRO A 67 12.20 13.79 -16.43
C PRO A 67 11.74 14.10 -17.86
N GLN A 68 12.39 15.07 -18.50
CA GLN A 68 12.14 15.44 -19.90
C GLN A 68 10.69 15.88 -20.17
N CYS A 69 10.30 17.01 -19.60
CA CYS A 69 8.97 17.59 -19.79
C CYS A 69 9.10 19.02 -20.37
N ASP A 70 8.31 19.31 -21.40
CA ASP A 70 8.24 20.61 -22.09
C ASP A 70 6.91 21.35 -21.78
N ALA A 71 6.32 21.04 -20.62
CA ALA A 71 5.09 21.65 -20.16
C ALA A 71 5.38 22.89 -19.31
N LYS A 72 4.43 23.82 -19.25
CA LYS A 72 4.50 25.05 -18.47
C LYS A 72 3.78 24.87 -17.14
N VAL A 73 4.09 25.74 -16.18
CA VAL A 73 3.36 25.82 -14.92
C VAL A 73 1.87 26.07 -15.21
N GLY A 74 1.01 25.23 -14.64
CA GLY A 74 -0.44 25.23 -14.87
C GLY A 74 -0.91 24.25 -15.94
N ASP A 75 -0.01 23.64 -16.72
CA ASP A 75 -0.39 22.60 -17.69
C ASP A 75 -0.71 21.28 -16.99
N THR A 76 -1.68 20.55 -17.54
CA THR A 76 -2.04 19.21 -17.08
C THR A 76 -1.42 18.17 -18.00
N ILE A 77 -0.59 17.28 -17.44
CA ILE A 77 0.07 16.21 -18.19
C ILE A 77 -0.12 14.85 -17.53
N SER A 78 -0.13 13.79 -18.34
CA SER A 78 -0.23 12.42 -17.83
C SER A 78 1.13 11.93 -17.37
N ALA A 79 1.23 11.51 -16.11
CA ALA A 79 2.46 11.00 -15.50
C ALA A 79 2.21 9.65 -14.84
N SER A 80 3.20 8.75 -14.94
CA SER A 80 3.20 7.46 -14.26
C SER A 80 4.19 7.47 -13.11
N PHE A 81 3.73 7.16 -11.90
CA PHE A 81 4.56 7.18 -10.70
C PHE A 81 4.12 6.13 -9.68
N TYR A 82 5.02 5.80 -8.77
CA TYR A 82 4.77 4.81 -7.72
C TYR A 82 4.19 5.48 -6.49
N VAL A 83 3.04 4.96 -6.04
CA VAL A 83 2.36 5.43 -4.84
C VAL A 83 2.14 4.25 -3.90
N PRO A 84 2.34 4.40 -2.58
CA PRO A 84 1.94 3.38 -1.61
C PRO A 84 0.44 3.06 -1.73
N ALA A 85 0.06 1.78 -1.79
CA ALA A 85 -1.33 1.38 -2.02
C ALA A 85 -2.32 1.95 -0.98
N LYS A 86 -1.86 2.28 0.24
CA LYS A 86 -2.66 2.95 1.28
C LYS A 86 -3.23 4.31 0.89
N GLU A 87 -2.56 5.04 -0.01
CA GLU A 87 -3.03 6.36 -0.46
C GLU A 87 -4.21 6.23 -1.43
N LEU A 88 -4.34 5.07 -2.09
CA LEU A 88 -5.34 4.84 -3.14
C LEU A 88 -6.57 4.07 -2.63
N ASN A 89 -6.40 3.22 -1.63
CA ASN A 89 -7.46 2.31 -1.16
C ASN A 89 -8.36 2.91 -0.06
N GLY A 90 -8.20 4.20 0.26
CA GLY A 90 -8.95 4.90 1.30
C GLY A 90 -8.65 4.39 2.71
N TYR A 91 -7.46 3.83 2.95
CA TYR A 91 -7.10 3.29 4.27
C TYR A 91 -7.19 4.36 5.36
N TYR A 92 -6.65 5.56 5.12
CA TYR A 92 -6.66 6.64 6.10
C TYR A 92 -8.08 7.14 6.42
N ASP A 93 -8.94 7.31 5.41
CA ASP A 93 -10.33 7.74 5.60
C ASP A 93 -11.08 6.77 6.53
N ARG A 94 -10.94 5.45 6.28
CA ARG A 94 -11.56 4.42 7.12
C ARG A 94 -11.05 4.40 8.56
N ILE A 95 -9.77 4.75 8.76
CA ILE A 95 -9.20 4.86 10.11
C ILE A 95 -9.75 6.12 10.79
N GLN A 96 -9.85 7.24 10.07
CA GLN A 96 -10.42 8.48 10.60
C GLN A 96 -11.91 8.32 10.97
N ASP A 97 -12.72 7.67 10.13
CA ASP A 97 -14.13 7.37 10.42
C ASP A 97 -14.29 6.58 11.72
N LYS A 98 -13.43 5.58 11.93
CA LYS A 98 -13.42 4.78 13.16
C LYS A 98 -12.97 5.60 14.37
N LEU A 99 -12.00 6.49 14.20
CA LEU A 99 -11.54 7.37 15.28
C LEU A 99 -12.61 8.37 15.68
N ALA A 100 -13.31 8.97 14.71
CA ALA A 100 -14.42 9.88 14.94
C ALA A 100 -15.61 9.21 15.67
N THR A 101 -15.78 7.90 15.49
CA THR A 101 -16.79 7.14 16.24
C THR A 101 -16.42 6.96 17.73
N VAL A 102 -15.12 6.97 18.07
CA VAL A 102 -14.61 6.71 19.43
C VAL A 102 -14.34 7.99 20.22
N GLN A 103 -13.95 9.07 19.53
CA GLN A 103 -13.75 10.39 20.12
C GLN A 103 -14.98 11.26 19.84
N PRO A 104 -15.95 11.36 20.78
CA PRO A 104 -17.11 12.23 20.63
C PRO A 104 -16.74 13.72 20.69
#